data_AF-T0LPT2-F1
#
_entry.id   AF-T0LPT2-F1
#
_cell.length_a   1.000
_cell.length_b   1.000
_cell.length_c   1.000
_cell.angle_alpha   90.00
_cell.angle_beta   90.00
_cell.angle_gamma   90.00
#
_symmetry.space_group_name_H-M   'P 1'
#
loop_
_entity.id
_entity.type
_entity.pdbx_description
1 polymer ?
#
loop_
_entity_poly.entity_id
_entity_poly.type
_entity_poly.pdbx_seq_one_letter_code
_entity_poly.pdbx_strand_id
1 'polypeptide(L)'
;MPITLQVPDEYGYVLLVAASTFFINTTHVLLTSKFRKASGLVYPVPYASNEAAEKDRKAYMFNCAQRAHANFTENQPSFLGALLISGLRFPVASAAVGAGWALSRLIYAFGYTSAAGPAGRVRGSIGSFLTDTALKFMALYTSVAMIMDW
;
A
#
# COMPACT_ATOMS: atom_id res chain seq x y z
N MET A 1 32.49 -15.20 12.24
CA MET A 1 31.30 -15.91 12.76
C MET A 1 30.10 -15.43 11.96
N PRO A 2 29.41 -16.28 11.19
CA PRO A 2 28.18 -15.87 10.52
C PRO A 2 27.08 -15.60 11.56
N ILE A 3 26.28 -14.56 11.33
CA ILE A 3 25.04 -14.33 12.07
C ILE A 3 23.96 -15.16 11.38
N THR A 4 23.43 -16.16 12.08
CA THR A 4 22.26 -16.93 11.62
C THR A 4 21.03 -16.31 12.24
N LEU A 5 20.16 -15.71 11.41
CA LEU A 5 18.85 -15.24 11.83
C LEU A 5 17.86 -16.41 11.75
N GLN A 6 17.40 -16.91 12.90
CA GLN A 6 16.29 -17.85 12.94
C GLN A 6 14.97 -17.07 12.98
N VAL A 7 14.03 -17.46 12.12
CA VAL A 7 12.69 -16.87 12.05
C VAL A 7 11.65 -17.93 12.44
N PRO A 8 10.44 -17.53 12.90
CA PRO A 8 9.37 -18.48 13.20
C PRO A 8 8.98 -19.34 11.99
N ASP A 9 8.49 -20.56 12.23
CA ASP A 9 8.08 -21.49 11.18
C ASP A 9 6.99 -20.89 10.27
N GLU A 10 6.09 -20.07 10.83
CA GLU A 10 4.99 -19.43 10.11
C GLU A 10 5.40 -18.13 9.38
N TYR A 11 6.68 -17.73 9.43
CA TYR A 11 7.15 -16.48 8.83
C TYR A 11 6.97 -16.44 7.30
N GLY A 12 6.77 -17.61 6.66
CA GLY A 12 6.36 -17.70 5.26
C GLY A 12 5.09 -16.90 4.93
N TYR A 13 4.14 -16.77 5.87
CA TYR A 13 2.94 -15.94 5.66
C TYR A 13 3.26 -14.45 5.59
N VAL A 14 4.22 -13.98 6.40
CA VAL A 14 4.70 -12.60 6.39
C VAL A 14 5.32 -12.28 5.02
N LEU A 15 6.15 -13.18 4.51
CA LEU A 15 6.79 -13.06 3.20
C LEU A 15 5.77 -13.09 2.06
N LEU A 16 4.74 -13.95 2.15
CA LEU A 16 3.66 -13.99 1.17
C LEU A 16 2.92 -12.64 1.09
N VAL A 17 2.61 -12.04 2.24
CA VAL A 17 1.97 -10.72 2.29
C VAL A 17 2.91 -9.65 1.73
N ALA A 18 4.19 -9.65 2.10
CA ALA A 18 5.19 -8.73 1.55
C ALA A 18 5.26 -8.82 0.02
N ALA A 19 5.38 -10.04 -0.52
CA ALA A 19 5.41 -10.30 -1.96
C ALA A 19 4.12 -9.88 -2.67
N SER A 20 2.95 -10.05 -2.03
CA SER A 20 1.67 -9.63 -2.60
C SER A 20 1.63 -8.14 -2.93
N THR A 21 2.36 -7.31 -2.16
CA THR A 21 2.40 -5.86 -2.40
C THR A 21 3.02 -5.48 -3.74
N PHE A 22 3.89 -6.32 -4.32
CA PHE A 22 4.44 -6.10 -5.65
C PHE A 22 3.35 -6.17 -6.73
N PHE A 23 2.44 -7.14 -6.61
CA PHE A 23 1.30 -7.28 -7.52
C PHE A 23 0.25 -6.17 -7.31
N ILE A 24 0.13 -5.65 -6.09
CA ILE A 24 -0.70 -4.46 -5.82
C ILE A 24 -0.09 -3.23 -6.50
N ASN A 25 1.24 -3.05 -6.44
CA ASN A 25 1.91 -2.00 -7.19
C ASN A 25 1.65 -2.13 -8.69
N THR A 26 1.72 -3.36 -9.25
CA THR A 26 1.36 -3.62 -10.64
C THR A 26 -0.08 -3.21 -10.94
N THR A 27 -1.02 -3.46 -10.03
CA THR A 27 -2.42 -3.02 -10.19
C THR A 27 -2.52 -1.49 -10.28
N HIS A 28 -1.77 -0.76 -9.46
CA HIS A 28 -1.70 0.71 -9.55
C HIS A 28 -1.09 1.18 -10.89
N VAL A 29 -0.04 0.51 -11.38
CA VAL A 29 0.55 0.79 -12.72
C VAL A 29 -0.48 0.55 -13.83
N LEU A 30 -1.24 -0.55 -13.77
CA LEU A 30 -2.27 -0.86 -14.77
C LEU A 30 -3.40 0.17 -14.75
N LEU A 31 -3.86 0.58 -13.56
CA LEU A 31 -4.88 1.62 -13.41
C LEU A 31 -4.40 2.97 -13.97
N THR A 32 -3.20 3.42 -13.60
CA THR A 32 -2.63 4.68 -14.09
C THR A 32 -2.44 4.68 -15.61
N SER A 33 -1.93 3.60 -16.19
CA SER A 33 -1.80 3.44 -17.65
C SER A 33 -3.14 3.45 -18.37
N LYS A 34 -4.15 2.76 -17.81
CA LYS A 34 -5.52 2.74 -18.36
C LYS A 34 -6.08 4.16 -18.44
N PHE A 35 -6.04 4.91 -17.35
CA PHE A 35 -6.61 6.26 -17.33
C PHE A 35 -5.78 7.29 -18.10
N ARG A 36 -4.45 7.11 -18.17
CA ARG A 36 -3.59 7.92 -19.06
C ARG A 36 -3.99 7.77 -20.52
N LYS A 37 -4.14 6.53 -20.97
CA LYS A 37 -4.56 6.26 -22.36
C LYS A 37 -5.93 6.87 -22.63
N ALA A 38 -6.85 6.80 -21.66
CA ALA A 38 -8.19 7.36 -21.80
C ALA A 38 -8.20 8.90 -21.86
N SER A 39 -7.32 9.60 -21.14
CA SER A 39 -7.23 11.07 -21.13
C SER A 39 -6.51 11.64 -22.35
N GLY A 40 -5.78 10.83 -23.10
CA GLY A 40 -4.97 11.30 -24.24
C GLY A 40 -3.71 12.08 -23.82
N LEU A 41 -3.37 12.10 -22.53
CA LEU A 41 -2.18 12.80 -22.04
C LEU A 41 -0.90 12.05 -22.44
N VAL A 42 -0.09 12.71 -23.26
CA VAL A 42 1.17 12.19 -23.76
C VAL A 42 2.28 12.41 -22.73
N TYR A 43 3.23 11.47 -22.65
CA TYR A 43 4.45 11.65 -21.88
C TYR A 43 5.26 12.84 -22.41
N PRO A 44 6.00 13.58 -21.55
CA PRO A 44 6.32 13.28 -20.15
C PRO A 44 5.34 13.88 -19.12
N VAL A 45 4.13 14.27 -19.51
CA VAL A 45 3.18 14.92 -18.59
C VAL A 45 2.85 14.00 -17.40
N PRO A 46 3.17 14.40 -16.15
CA PRO A 46 2.97 13.54 -14.99
C PRO A 46 1.52 13.54 -14.48
N TYR A 47 0.85 14.70 -14.56
CA TYR A 47 -0.54 14.94 -14.15
C TYR A 47 -1.21 15.85 -15.18
N ALA A 48 -2.53 15.71 -15.34
CA ALA A 48 -3.33 16.72 -16.03
C ALA A 48 -3.29 18.05 -15.26
N SER A 49 -3.30 19.18 -15.96
CA SER A 49 -3.50 20.48 -15.32
C SER A 49 -4.88 20.54 -14.64
N ASN A 50 -5.06 21.46 -13.69
CA ASN A 50 -6.34 21.66 -13.04
C ASN A 50 -7.41 22.05 -14.06
N GLU A 51 -7.11 22.93 -15.03
CA GLU A 51 -8.11 23.30 -16.04
C GLU A 51 -8.52 22.12 -16.92
N ALA A 52 -7.57 21.23 -17.26
CA ALA A 52 -7.87 20.02 -18.03
C ALA A 52 -8.71 19.03 -17.21
N ALA A 53 -8.39 18.86 -15.93
CA ALA A 53 -9.12 17.96 -15.03
C ALA A 53 -10.54 18.45 -14.73
N GLU A 54 -10.77 19.76 -14.64
CA GLU A 54 -12.11 20.33 -14.44
C GLU A 54 -13.00 20.14 -15.68
N LYS A 55 -12.42 20.21 -16.87
CA LYS A 55 -13.16 20.14 -18.15
C LYS A 55 -13.32 18.72 -18.69
N ASP A 56 -12.36 17.83 -18.41
CA ASP A 56 -12.38 16.45 -18.88
C ASP A 56 -12.32 15.46 -17.71
N ARG A 57 -13.42 14.72 -17.56
CA ARG A 57 -13.56 13.65 -16.57
C ARG A 57 -12.46 12.59 -16.70
N LYS A 58 -11.96 12.31 -17.91
CA LYS A 58 -10.91 11.31 -18.14
C LYS A 58 -9.56 11.81 -17.64
N ALA A 59 -9.21 13.06 -17.91
CA ALA A 59 -8.05 13.73 -17.34
C ALA A 59 -8.12 13.78 -15.80
N TYR A 60 -9.29 14.06 -15.23
CA TYR A 60 -9.50 14.00 -13.78
C TYR A 60 -9.27 12.59 -13.20
N MET A 61 -9.77 11.55 -13.88
CA MET A 61 -9.52 10.16 -13.44
C MET A 61 -8.06 9.77 -13.50
N PHE A 62 -7.34 10.25 -14.50
CA PHE A 62 -5.91 10.04 -14.58
C PHE A 62 -5.19 10.64 -13.35
N ASN A 63 -5.54 11.86 -12.94
CA ASN A 63 -4.99 12.46 -11.72
C ASN A 63 -5.35 11.65 -10.46
N CYS A 64 -6.58 11.15 -10.36
CA CYS A 64 -7.00 10.28 -9.25
C CYS A 64 -6.18 8.99 -9.20
N ALA A 65 -5.98 8.33 -10.36
CA ALA A 65 -5.19 7.11 -10.45
C ALA A 65 -3.72 7.37 -10.08
N GLN A 66 -3.13 8.45 -10.59
CA GLN A 66 -1.75 8.86 -10.28
C GLN A 66 -1.58 9.14 -8.78
N ARG A 67 -2.50 9.89 -8.16
CA ARG A 67 -2.44 10.16 -6.72
C ARG A 67 -2.56 8.88 -5.90
N ALA A 68 -3.45 7.97 -6.31
CA ALA A 68 -3.59 6.68 -5.64
C ALA A 68 -2.32 5.83 -5.72
N HIS A 69 -1.63 5.82 -6.87
CA HIS A 69 -0.35 5.13 -7.04
C HIS A 69 0.76 5.77 -6.22
N ALA A 70 0.93 7.10 -6.30
CA ALA A 70 1.90 7.83 -5.50
C ALA A 70 1.70 7.59 -3.99
N ASN A 71 0.45 7.61 -3.53
CA ASN A 71 0.16 7.33 -2.12
C ASN A 71 0.51 5.88 -1.73
N PHE A 72 0.37 4.92 -2.64
CA PHE A 72 0.79 3.54 -2.37
C PHE A 72 2.31 3.46 -2.22
N THR A 73 3.06 4.05 -3.15
CA THR A 73 4.53 4.02 -3.13
C THR A 73 5.12 4.79 -1.95
N GLU A 74 4.47 5.86 -1.50
CA GLU A 74 4.84 6.61 -0.28
C GLU A 74 4.74 5.75 0.99
N ASN A 75 3.78 4.82 1.05
CA ASN A 75 3.49 4.05 2.26
C ASN A 75 4.06 2.63 2.25
N GLN A 76 4.29 2.03 1.07
CA GLN A 76 4.75 0.65 0.94
C GLN A 76 6.07 0.37 1.69
N PRO A 77 7.11 1.21 1.64
CA PRO A 77 8.38 0.90 2.33
C PRO A 77 8.24 0.85 3.85
N SER A 78 7.55 1.83 4.45
CA SER A 78 7.30 1.85 5.90
C SER A 78 6.43 0.69 6.35
N PHE A 79 5.40 0.35 5.55
CA PHE A 79 4.57 -0.83 5.77
C PHE A 79 5.39 -2.13 5.76
N LEU A 80 6.24 -2.32 4.74
CA LEU A 80 7.09 -3.52 4.63
C LEU A 80 8.04 -3.64 5.83
N GLY A 81 8.64 -2.52 6.26
CA GLY A 81 9.47 -2.49 7.47
C GLY A 81 8.69 -2.95 8.70
N ALA A 82 7.51 -2.38 8.95
CA ALA A 82 6.68 -2.75 10.09
C ALA A 82 6.19 -4.22 10.02
N LEU A 83 5.79 -4.70 8.84
CA LEU A 83 5.35 -6.08 8.61
C LEU A 83 6.46 -7.09 8.92
N LEU A 84 7.66 -6.87 8.37
CA LEU A 84 8.78 -7.77 8.53
C LEU A 84 9.27 -7.79 9.98
N ILE A 85 9.42 -6.62 10.61
CA ILE A 85 9.86 -6.53 12.01
C ILE A 85 8.84 -7.18 12.95
N SER A 86 7.55 -6.83 12.83
CA SER A 86 6.51 -7.41 13.69
C SER A 86 6.37 -8.92 13.51
N GLY A 87 6.57 -9.42 12.29
CA GLY A 87 6.46 -10.84 11.97
C GLY A 87 7.49 -11.71 12.68
N LEU A 88 8.62 -11.15 13.14
CA LEU A 88 9.65 -11.90 13.86
C LEU A 88 9.12 -12.45 15.19
N ARG A 89 8.11 -11.79 15.78
CA ARG A 89 7.48 -12.19 17.03
C ARG A 89 6.03 -12.66 16.86
N PHE A 90 5.31 -12.08 15.90
CA PHE A 90 3.89 -12.34 15.70
C PHE A 90 3.58 -12.75 14.24
N PRO A 91 4.17 -13.82 13.70
CA PRO A 91 4.15 -14.11 12.26
C PRO A 91 2.73 -14.20 11.68
N VAL A 92 1.84 -14.94 12.35
CA VAL A 92 0.44 -15.13 11.88
C VAL A 92 -0.38 -13.84 12.00
N ALA A 93 -0.27 -13.13 13.12
CA ALA A 93 -1.01 -11.88 13.34
C ALA A 93 -0.54 -10.76 12.40
N SER A 94 0.78 -10.61 12.22
CA SER A 94 1.37 -9.66 11.28
C SER A 94 0.93 -9.95 9.85
N ALA A 95 0.91 -11.22 9.44
CA ALA A 95 0.41 -11.60 8.13
C ALA A 95 -1.09 -11.26 7.97
N ALA A 96 -1.94 -11.57 8.95
CA ALA A 96 -3.37 -11.26 8.88
C ALA A 96 -3.63 -9.74 8.81
N VAL A 97 -2.98 -8.94 9.66
CA VAL A 97 -3.10 -7.48 9.65
C VAL A 97 -2.53 -6.89 8.35
N GLY A 98 -1.40 -7.40 7.88
CA GLY A 98 -0.77 -6.98 6.62
C GLY A 98 -1.61 -7.31 5.39
N ALA A 99 -2.30 -8.46 5.38
CA ALA A 99 -3.29 -8.78 4.34
C ALA A 99 -4.46 -7.80 4.35
N GLY A 100 -4.91 -7.38 5.54
CA GLY A 100 -5.91 -6.31 5.71
C GLY A 100 -5.45 -4.97 5.14
N TRP A 101 -4.18 -4.59 5.35
CA TRP A 101 -3.59 -3.40 4.75
C TRP A 101 -3.57 -3.50 3.22
N ALA A 102 -3.08 -4.62 2.69
CA ALA A 102 -3.00 -4.90 1.27
C ALA A 102 -4.37 -4.80 0.57
N LEU A 103 -5.40 -5.42 1.15
CA LEU A 103 -6.78 -5.30 0.65
C LEU A 103 -7.29 -3.85 0.73
N SER A 104 -6.97 -3.13 1.80
CA SER A 104 -7.36 -1.73 1.95
C SER A 104 -6.73 -0.83 0.87
N ARG A 105 -5.51 -1.14 0.40
CA ARG A 105 -4.88 -0.43 -0.72
C ARG A 105 -5.61 -0.64 -2.05
N LEU A 106 -6.11 -1.85 -2.30
CA LEU A 106 -6.96 -2.13 -3.47
C LEU A 106 -8.28 -1.37 -3.40
N ILE A 107 -8.96 -1.42 -2.25
CA ILE A 107 -10.21 -0.66 -2.02
C ILE A 107 -9.98 0.84 -2.22
N TYR A 108 -8.86 1.36 -1.69
CA TYR A 108 -8.47 2.75 -1.86
C TYR A 108 -8.31 3.09 -3.35
N ALA A 109 -7.53 2.31 -4.10
CA ALA A 109 -7.24 2.56 -5.51
C ALA A 109 -8.53 2.55 -6.35
N PHE A 110 -9.32 1.48 -6.26
CA PHE A 110 -10.56 1.35 -7.03
C PHE A 110 -11.62 2.38 -6.63
N GLY A 111 -11.73 2.70 -5.33
CA GLY A 111 -12.63 3.73 -4.85
C GLY A 111 -12.24 5.11 -5.36
N TYR A 112 -10.95 5.46 -5.32
CA TYR A 112 -10.43 6.73 -5.83
C TYR A 112 -10.64 6.84 -7.35
N THR A 113 -10.46 5.74 -8.08
CA THR A 113 -10.72 5.67 -9.53
C THR A 113 -12.15 5.25 -9.87
N SER A 114 -13.13 5.58 -9.02
CA SER A 114 -14.55 5.35 -9.31
C SER A 114 -15.24 6.66 -9.71
N ALA A 115 -16.56 6.59 -9.95
CA ALA A 115 -17.38 7.78 -10.13
C ALA A 115 -17.26 8.77 -8.95
N ALA A 116 -17.03 8.26 -7.73
CA ALA A 116 -16.90 9.06 -6.50
C ALA A 116 -15.58 9.83 -6.37
N GLY A 117 -14.57 9.55 -7.23
CA GLY A 117 -13.30 10.25 -7.19
C GLY A 117 -12.62 10.20 -5.81
N PRO A 118 -12.04 11.30 -5.32
CA PRO A 118 -11.38 11.36 -4.01
C PRO A 118 -12.21 10.91 -2.82
N ALA A 119 -13.54 11.04 -2.85
CA ALA A 119 -14.40 10.59 -1.77
C ALA A 119 -14.45 9.05 -1.67
N GLY A 120 -14.31 8.34 -2.79
CA GLY A 120 -14.34 6.88 -2.82
C GLY A 120 -13.15 6.22 -2.12
N ARG A 121 -12.07 6.96 -1.84
CA ARG A 121 -10.87 6.43 -1.18
C ARG A 121 -11.05 6.19 0.32
N VAL A 122 -12.04 6.83 0.95
CA VAL A 122 -12.15 6.96 2.42
C VAL A 122 -12.15 5.61 3.13
N ARG A 123 -12.94 4.63 2.64
CA ARG A 123 -13.01 3.29 3.24
C ARG A 123 -11.65 2.59 3.23
N GLY A 124 -10.95 2.62 2.10
CA GLY A 124 -9.60 2.06 1.98
C GLY A 124 -8.58 2.83 2.82
N SER A 125 -8.77 4.14 2.99
CA SER A 125 -7.89 4.97 3.82
C SER A 125 -7.99 4.61 5.30
N ILE A 126 -9.20 4.41 5.81
CA ILE A 126 -9.44 4.02 7.21
C ILE A 126 -8.84 2.64 7.47
N GLY A 127 -9.13 1.66 6.61
CA GLY A 127 -8.58 0.30 6.75
C GLY A 127 -7.05 0.27 6.70
N SER A 128 -6.46 1.00 5.76
CA SER A 128 -5.00 1.09 5.62
C SER A 128 -4.37 1.77 6.83
N PHE A 129 -4.98 2.84 7.35
CA PHE A 129 -4.45 3.56 8.52
C PHE A 129 -4.47 2.71 9.79
N LEU A 130 -5.59 2.01 10.06
CA LEU A 130 -5.72 1.17 11.27
C LEU A 130 -4.73 0.00 11.25
N THR A 131 -4.64 -0.70 10.12
CA THR A 131 -3.75 -1.86 9.96
C THR A 131 -2.27 -1.47 9.97
N ASP A 132 -1.89 -0.38 9.30
CA ASP A 132 -0.53 0.14 9.31
C ASP A 132 -0.09 0.59 10.72
N THR A 133 -0.98 1.28 11.44
CA THR A 133 -0.70 1.72 12.82
C THR A 133 -0.52 0.52 13.74
N ALA A 134 -1.37 -0.50 13.64
CA ALA A 134 -1.24 -1.72 14.41
C ALA A 134 0.11 -2.42 14.15
N LEU A 135 0.51 -2.57 12.88
CA LEU A 135 1.81 -3.17 12.53
C LEU A 135 2.99 -2.36 13.07
N LYS A 136 2.92 -1.03 13.03
CA LYS A 136 3.97 -0.15 13.59
C LYS A 136 4.14 -0.36 15.10
N PHE A 137 3.05 -0.47 15.84
CA PHE A 137 3.12 -0.77 17.28
C PHE A 137 3.63 -2.18 17.56
N MET A 138 3.19 -3.19 16.79
CA MET A 138 3.71 -4.56 16.91
C MET A 138 5.21 -4.63 16.58
N ALA A 139 5.66 -3.88 15.58
CA ALA A 139 7.06 -3.79 15.20
C ALA A 139 7.88 -3.13 16.31
N LEU A 140 7.41 -1.99 16.85
CA LEU A 140 8.05 -1.30 17.96
C LEU A 140 8.16 -2.22 19.19
N TYR A 141 7.06 -2.90 19.55
CA TYR A 141 7.06 -3.86 20.63
C TYR A 141 8.06 -4.99 20.39
N THR A 142 8.10 -5.55 19.18
CA THR A 142 9.05 -6.61 18.81
C THR A 142 10.49 -6.14 18.96
N SER A 143 10.82 -4.93 18.47
CA SER A 143 12.16 -4.37 18.62
C SER A 143 12.53 -4.13 20.09
N VAL A 144 11.62 -3.60 20.91
CA VAL A 144 11.85 -3.35 22.33
C VAL A 144 12.02 -4.66 23.11
N ALA A 145 11.20 -5.67 22.79
CA ALA A 145 11.31 -7.00 23.37
C ALA A 145 12.68 -7.65 23.09
N MET A 146 13.16 -7.54 21.85
CA MET A 146 14.50 -8.03 21.48
C MET A 146 15.64 -7.30 22.20
N ILE A 147 15.48 -6.02 22.56
CA ILE A 147 16.47 -5.27 23.35
C ILE A 147 16.45 -5.70 24.82
N MET A 148 15.26 -6.00 25.34
CA MET A 148 15.05 -6.35 26.74
C MET A 148 15.11 -7.86 27.01
N ASP A 149 15.45 -8.67 26.01
CA ASP A 149 15.59 -10.14 26.08
C ASP A 149 14.37 -10.88 26.69
N TRP A 150 13.14 -10.49 26.30
CA TRP A 150 11.92 -11.20 26.71
C TRP A 150 10.93 -11.43 25.58
#